data_AF-A0A2V1CW57-F1
#
_entry.id   AF-A0A2V1CW57-F1
#
_cell.length_a   1.000
_cell.length_b   1.000
_cell.length_c   1.000
_cell.angle_alpha   90.00
_cell.angle_beta   90.00
_cell.angle_gamma   90.00
#
_symmetry.space_group_name_H-M   'P 1'
#
loop_
_entity.id
_entity.type
_entity.pdbx_description
1 polymer ?
#
loop_
_entity_poly.entity_id
_entity_poly.type
_entity_poly.pdbx_seq_one_letter_code
_entity_poly.pdbx_strand_id
1 'polypeptide(L)'
;MGNTTPRFSQAAAPASIPSNILGIRLNRISDSPLCSTRRLENALRGSAFCLKSIQSLQHMQDLTAGHQTRSTSPKYTLPPLSATNNKPITLLHRIIHLTATIFAGAKHTPPTPFSSSLNLPIAQELCQALESPANDATWDAFPGIFVWILLTGAAASPDTSPEHSYFVSLLMKVGLGAGYGWFDELSRAMEVFTGIKRRAEGLLT
;
A
#
# COMPACT_ATOMS: atom_id res chain seq x y z
N MET A 1 63.93 4.07 -2.94
CA MET A 1 63.43 2.79 -3.48
C MET A 1 62.07 2.55 -2.84
N GLY A 2 61.01 2.62 -3.65
CA GLY A 2 59.63 2.86 -3.20
C GLY A 2 58.84 1.60 -2.91
N ASN A 3 57.97 1.70 -1.90
CA ASN A 3 56.97 0.71 -1.56
C ASN A 3 55.59 1.30 -1.92
N THR A 4 55.15 1.10 -3.16
CA THR A 4 53.88 1.63 -3.68
C THR A 4 53.15 0.56 -4.48
N THR A 5 52.59 -0.42 -3.80
CA THR A 5 51.52 -1.26 -4.36
C THR A 5 50.42 -1.43 -3.31
N PRO A 6 49.18 -0.97 -3.57
CA PRO A 6 48.06 -1.23 -2.67
C PRO A 6 47.70 -2.71 -2.71
N ARG A 7 47.43 -3.29 -1.53
CA ARG A 7 47.09 -4.72 -1.34
C ARG A 7 45.70 -5.11 -1.87
N PHE A 8 44.92 -4.13 -2.32
CA PHE A 8 43.57 -4.34 -2.83
C PHE A 8 43.58 -4.10 -4.34
N SER A 9 43.85 -5.17 -5.06
CA SER A 9 43.70 -5.21 -6.52
C SER A 9 42.23 -5.05 -6.88
N GLN A 10 41.97 -4.09 -7.77
CA GLN A 10 40.85 -3.98 -8.71
C GLN A 10 39.45 -4.33 -8.19
N ALA A 11 38.60 -3.30 -8.20
CA ALA A 11 37.15 -3.41 -8.13
C ALA A 11 36.63 -4.47 -9.12
N ALA A 12 36.40 -5.68 -8.61
CA ALA A 12 35.43 -6.57 -9.20
C ALA A 12 34.08 -5.85 -9.11
N ALA A 13 33.38 -5.74 -10.23
CA ALA A 13 32.00 -5.26 -10.28
C ALA A 13 31.21 -5.91 -9.13
N PRO A 14 30.32 -5.17 -8.44
CA PRO A 14 29.62 -5.72 -7.28
C PRO A 14 28.94 -7.01 -7.69
N ALA A 15 29.41 -8.13 -7.14
CA ALA A 15 28.83 -9.43 -7.37
C ALA A 15 27.35 -9.30 -6.99
N SER A 16 26.46 -9.53 -7.95
CA SER A 16 25.02 -9.52 -7.71
C SER A 16 24.74 -10.53 -6.59
N ILE A 17 24.43 -10.01 -5.41
CA ILE A 17 24.16 -10.84 -4.23
C ILE A 17 22.99 -11.76 -4.59
N PRO A 18 23.16 -13.09 -4.55
CA PRO A 18 22.08 -14.00 -4.86
C PRO A 18 20.93 -13.73 -3.89
N SER A 19 19.75 -13.49 -4.43
CA SER A 19 18.50 -13.16 -3.72
C SER A 19 18.09 -14.17 -2.62
N ASN A 20 18.78 -15.30 -2.54
CA ASN A 20 18.45 -16.44 -1.69
C ASN A 20 19.31 -16.56 -0.43
N ILE A 21 20.34 -15.72 -0.23
CA ILE A 21 21.25 -15.87 0.93
C ILE A 21 20.61 -15.40 2.25
N LEU A 22 19.56 -14.59 2.21
CA LEU A 22 18.93 -14.04 3.44
C LEU A 22 17.63 -14.74 3.87
N GLY A 23 17.18 -15.80 3.19
CA GLY A 23 15.90 -16.45 3.54
C GLY A 23 14.65 -15.57 3.37
N ILE A 24 14.84 -14.32 2.92
CA ILE A 24 13.78 -13.38 2.59
C ILE A 24 13.19 -13.86 1.28
N ARG A 25 12.06 -14.57 1.33
CA ARG A 25 11.18 -14.64 0.17
C ARG A 25 10.84 -13.19 -0.18
N LEU A 26 11.46 -12.68 -1.24
CA LEU A 26 11.22 -11.35 -1.79
C LEU A 26 9.78 -11.31 -2.32
N ASN A 27 8.82 -11.19 -1.41
CA ASN A 27 7.44 -10.91 -1.76
C ASN A 27 7.44 -9.49 -2.33
N ARG A 28 7.25 -9.38 -3.65
CA ARG A 28 7.40 -8.12 -4.37
C ARG A 28 6.24 -7.17 -4.00
N ILE A 29 6.53 -5.86 -3.91
CA ILE A 29 5.50 -4.77 -3.84
C ILE A 29 4.56 -4.83 -5.04
N SER A 30 4.97 -5.51 -6.12
CA SER A 30 4.22 -5.62 -7.36
C SER A 30 2.76 -6.04 -7.15
N ASP A 31 2.40 -6.72 -6.05
CA ASP A 31 0.99 -6.93 -5.69
C ASP A 31 0.46 -5.77 -4.85
N SER A 32 0.16 -4.65 -5.50
CA SER A 32 -0.43 -3.48 -4.86
C SER A 32 -1.51 -2.85 -5.74
N PRO A 33 -2.57 -2.27 -5.14
CA PRO A 33 -3.48 -1.38 -5.87
C PRO A 33 -2.77 -0.22 -6.58
N LEU A 34 -1.57 0.19 -6.13
CA LEU A 34 -0.86 1.35 -6.66
C LEU A 34 -0.02 1.05 -7.90
N CYS A 35 0.57 -0.14 -8.00
CA CYS A 35 1.65 -0.42 -8.95
C CYS A 35 1.57 -1.79 -9.63
N SER A 36 0.54 -2.59 -9.35
CA SER A 36 0.46 -3.94 -9.92
C SER A 36 0.19 -3.92 -11.42
N THR A 37 1.01 -4.66 -12.17
CA THR A 37 0.81 -4.95 -13.60
C THR A 37 -0.08 -6.17 -13.84
N ARG A 38 -0.27 -7.02 -12.82
CA ARG A 38 -1.14 -8.20 -12.87
C ARG A 38 -2.44 -7.96 -12.11
N ARG A 39 -3.52 -8.64 -12.50
CA ARG A 39 -4.79 -8.58 -11.76
C ARG A 39 -4.61 -9.15 -10.35
N LEU A 40 -4.95 -8.37 -9.32
CA LEU A 40 -4.85 -8.77 -7.91
C LEU A 40 -5.74 -10.00 -7.61
N GLU A 41 -6.84 -10.18 -8.33
CA GLU A 41 -7.66 -11.40 -8.26
C GLU A 41 -6.86 -12.69 -8.47
N ASN A 42 -5.88 -12.64 -9.38
CA ASN A 42 -5.03 -13.80 -9.67
C ASN A 42 -3.88 -13.91 -8.66
N ALA A 43 -3.29 -12.77 -8.28
CA ALA A 43 -2.18 -12.72 -7.33
C ALA A 43 -2.57 -13.21 -5.93
N LEU A 44 -3.80 -12.92 -5.50
CA LEU A 44 -4.31 -13.21 -4.15
C LEU A 44 -5.10 -14.51 -4.08
N ARG A 45 -5.17 -15.30 -5.15
CA ARG A 45 -5.90 -16.57 -5.16
C ARG A 45 -5.28 -17.55 -4.17
N GLY A 46 -6.09 -18.04 -3.23
CA GLY A 46 -5.64 -18.98 -2.18
C GLY A 46 -4.92 -18.32 -1.00
N SER A 47 -4.89 -16.98 -0.93
CA SER A 47 -4.34 -16.23 0.21
C SER A 47 -5.33 -16.09 1.37
N ALA A 48 -4.91 -15.40 2.44
CA ALA A 48 -5.75 -15.07 3.59
C ALA A 48 -6.89 -14.08 3.28
N PHE A 49 -6.85 -13.40 2.12
CA PHE A 49 -7.88 -12.44 1.73
C PHE A 49 -9.17 -13.15 1.33
N CYS A 50 -10.29 -12.73 1.92
CA CYS A 50 -11.61 -13.20 1.48
C CYS A 50 -11.97 -12.60 0.12
N LEU A 51 -12.93 -13.22 -0.59
CA LEU A 51 -13.34 -12.79 -1.93
C LEU A 51 -13.73 -11.30 -1.99
N LYS A 52 -14.44 -10.78 -0.98
CA LYS A 52 -14.83 -9.36 -0.93
C LYS A 52 -13.61 -8.44 -0.82
N SER A 53 -12.60 -8.79 -0.02
CA SER A 53 -11.35 -8.02 0.06
C SER A 53 -10.61 -8.00 -1.26
N ILE A 54 -10.54 -9.16 -1.93
CA ILE A 54 -9.89 -9.28 -3.25
C ILE A 54 -10.61 -8.40 -4.28
N GLN A 55 -11.95 -8.40 -4.29
CA GLN A 55 -12.75 -7.53 -5.16
C GLN A 55 -12.51 -6.05 -4.87
N SER A 56 -12.49 -5.63 -3.60
CA SER A 56 -12.17 -4.25 -3.23
C SER A 56 -10.77 -3.86 -3.71
N LEU A 57 -9.77 -4.71 -3.48
CA LEU A 57 -8.38 -4.48 -3.89
C LEU A 57 -8.24 -4.36 -5.42
N GLN A 58 -8.87 -5.27 -6.17
CA GLN A 58 -8.91 -5.21 -7.64
C GLN A 58 -9.55 -3.91 -8.10
N HIS A 59 -10.65 -3.50 -7.48
CA HIS A 59 -11.30 -2.25 -7.84
C HIS A 59 -10.40 -1.03 -7.55
N MET A 60 -9.68 -1.00 -6.43
CA MET A 60 -8.72 0.07 -6.14
C MET A 60 -7.56 0.09 -7.15
N GLN A 61 -7.14 -1.07 -7.64
CA GLN A 61 -6.18 -1.18 -8.74
C GLN A 61 -6.75 -0.56 -10.02
N ASP A 62 -7.99 -0.89 -10.37
CA ASP A 62 -8.64 -0.37 -11.58
C ASP A 62 -8.83 1.15 -11.50
N LEU A 63 -9.20 1.70 -10.32
CA LEU A 63 -9.26 3.15 -10.08
C LEU A 63 -7.90 3.83 -10.20
N THR A 64 -6.82 3.13 -9.83
CA THR A 64 -5.46 3.64 -9.97
C THR A 64 -4.99 3.59 -11.42
N ALA A 65 -5.34 2.54 -12.17
CA ALA A 65 -5.07 2.44 -13.60
C ALA A 65 -5.86 3.49 -14.42
N GLY A 66 -7.14 3.69 -14.09
CA GLY A 66 -7.96 4.78 -14.64
C GLY A 66 -7.44 6.18 -14.30
N HIS A 67 -6.52 6.32 -13.33
CA HIS A 67 -5.80 7.57 -13.10
C HIS A 67 -4.73 7.85 -14.17
N GLN A 68 -4.22 6.81 -14.83
CA GLN A 68 -3.20 6.92 -15.88
C GLN A 68 -3.84 7.14 -17.26
N THR A 69 -5.09 6.72 -17.46
CA THR A 69 -5.84 6.87 -18.71
C THR A 69 -7.13 7.65 -18.46
N ARG A 70 -7.33 8.84 -19.06
CA ARG A 70 -8.56 9.67 -18.98
C ARG A 70 -9.82 8.92 -19.48
N SER A 71 -10.28 7.91 -18.76
CA SER A 71 -11.48 7.14 -19.10
C SER A 71 -12.49 7.26 -17.97
N THR A 72 -13.74 7.53 -18.36
CA THR A 72 -14.93 7.59 -17.48
C THR A 72 -15.09 6.27 -16.74
N SER A 73 -14.72 6.25 -15.45
CA SER A 73 -14.89 5.06 -14.62
C SER A 73 -16.37 4.86 -14.28
N PRO A 74 -16.91 3.63 -14.36
CA PRO A 74 -18.25 3.33 -13.88
C PRO A 74 -18.38 3.61 -12.38
N LYS A 75 -19.58 4.01 -11.95
CA LYS A 75 -19.95 4.17 -10.53
C LYS A 75 -19.87 2.80 -9.84
N TYR A 76 -18.74 2.49 -9.25
CA TYR A 76 -18.62 1.33 -8.38
C TYR A 76 -19.00 1.71 -6.96
N THR A 77 -19.88 0.92 -6.36
CA THR A 77 -20.22 1.02 -4.95
C THR A 77 -19.43 -0.03 -4.20
N LEU A 78 -18.66 0.38 -3.19
CA LEU A 78 -17.92 -0.53 -2.33
C LEU A 78 -18.87 -1.57 -1.72
N PRO A 79 -18.46 -2.84 -1.60
CA PRO A 79 -19.26 -3.87 -0.94
C PRO A 79 -19.54 -3.42 0.50
N PRO A 80 -20.79 -3.45 0.98
CA PRO A 80 -21.09 -3.02 2.34
C PRO A 80 -20.34 -3.89 3.36
N LEU A 81 -19.89 -3.26 4.45
CA LEU A 81 -19.44 -3.91 5.68
C LEU A 81 -20.63 -4.65 6.31
N SER A 82 -21.06 -5.74 5.71
CA SER A 82 -22.14 -6.56 6.22
C SER A 82 -21.66 -8.00 6.39
N ALA A 83 -21.91 -8.53 7.58
CA ALA A 83 -21.82 -9.95 7.89
C ALA A 83 -22.91 -10.68 7.08
N THR A 84 -22.64 -10.95 5.81
CA THR A 84 -23.53 -11.78 4.99
C THR A 84 -23.40 -13.22 5.48
N ASN A 85 -24.47 -13.75 6.08
CA ASN A 85 -24.61 -15.12 6.59
C ASN A 85 -23.56 -15.55 7.63
N ASN A 86 -23.83 -15.25 8.91
CA ASN A 86 -23.24 -15.87 10.12
C ASN A 86 -21.71 -15.94 10.25
N LYS A 87 -20.92 -15.36 9.34
CA LYS A 87 -19.46 -15.28 9.46
C LYS A 87 -19.05 -13.91 9.99
N PRO A 88 -18.28 -13.85 11.09
CA PRO A 88 -17.77 -12.59 11.60
C PRO A 88 -16.88 -11.93 10.55
N ILE A 89 -16.96 -10.60 10.44
CA ILE A 89 -16.09 -9.81 9.58
C ILE A 89 -14.65 -10.00 10.09
N THR A 90 -13.77 -10.52 9.23
CA THR A 90 -12.36 -10.68 9.60
C THR A 90 -11.70 -9.31 9.74
N LEU A 91 -10.74 -9.19 10.67
CA LEU A 91 -9.99 -7.96 10.87
C LEU A 91 -9.29 -7.51 9.56
N LEU A 92 -8.73 -8.46 8.82
CA LEU A 92 -8.14 -8.22 7.50
C LEU A 92 -9.16 -7.59 6.53
N HIS A 93 -10.39 -8.11 6.47
CA HIS A 93 -11.43 -7.54 5.60
C HIS A 93 -11.81 -6.12 6.03
N ARG A 94 -11.92 -5.88 7.34
CA ARG A 94 -12.21 -4.55 7.90
C ARG A 94 -11.14 -3.53 7.49
N ILE A 95 -9.86 -3.86 7.65
CA ILE A 95 -8.73 -2.99 7.27
C ILE A 95 -8.79 -2.63 5.78
N ILE A 96 -8.99 -3.62 4.91
CA ILE A 96 -9.11 -3.40 3.46
C ILE A 96 -10.31 -2.52 3.14
N HIS A 97 -11.46 -2.76 3.77
CA HIS A 97 -12.65 -1.97 3.53
C HIS A 97 -12.47 -0.51 3.96
N LEU A 98 -12.00 -0.25 5.18
CA LEU A 98 -11.76 1.12 5.68
C LEU A 98 -10.81 1.90 4.76
N THR A 99 -9.72 1.25 4.35
CA THR A 99 -8.75 1.83 3.42
C THR A 99 -9.39 2.13 2.06
N ALA A 100 -10.13 1.17 1.50
CA ALA A 100 -10.80 1.34 0.22
C ALA A 100 -11.86 2.46 0.26
N THR A 101 -12.56 2.64 1.39
CA THR A 101 -13.55 3.71 1.57
C THR A 101 -12.91 5.09 1.48
N ILE A 102 -11.81 5.32 2.18
CA ILE A 102 -11.06 6.58 2.08
C ILE A 102 -10.55 6.79 0.64
N PHE A 103 -9.90 5.76 0.08
CA PHE A 103 -9.26 5.86 -1.23
C PHE A 103 -10.26 6.07 -2.38
N ALA A 104 -11.42 5.40 -2.34
CA ALA A 104 -12.49 5.60 -3.31
C ALA A 104 -13.10 7.00 -3.23
N GLY A 105 -13.23 7.56 -2.01
CA GLY A 105 -13.71 8.93 -1.80
C GLY A 105 -12.90 9.98 -2.56
N ALA A 106 -11.58 9.79 -2.66
CA ALA A 106 -10.68 10.64 -3.43
C ALA A 106 -10.91 10.59 -4.96
N LYS A 107 -11.70 9.63 -5.45
CA LYS A 107 -12.05 9.44 -6.87
C LYS A 107 -13.51 9.75 -7.20
N HIS A 108 -14.33 10.09 -6.21
CA HIS A 108 -15.70 10.51 -6.45
C HIS A 108 -15.77 11.86 -7.19
N THR A 109 -16.97 12.22 -7.65
CA THR A 109 -17.24 13.53 -8.25
C THR A 109 -18.37 14.20 -7.46
N PRO A 110 -18.08 15.24 -6.66
CA PRO A 110 -16.75 15.83 -6.42
C PRO A 110 -15.82 14.90 -5.61
N PRO A 111 -14.48 15.03 -5.78
CA PRO A 111 -13.53 14.23 -5.01
C PRO A 111 -13.56 14.67 -3.54
N THR A 112 -13.46 13.71 -2.63
CA THR A 112 -13.24 13.97 -1.20
C THR A 112 -11.74 14.03 -0.95
N PRO A 113 -11.17 15.17 -0.55
CA PRO A 113 -9.76 15.25 -0.18
C PRO A 113 -9.42 14.22 0.90
N PHE A 114 -8.24 13.61 0.83
CA PHE A 114 -7.80 12.65 1.86
C PHE A 114 -7.82 13.31 3.25
N SER A 115 -7.31 14.54 3.34
CA SER A 115 -7.27 15.38 4.54
C SER A 115 -8.65 15.88 5.03
N SER A 116 -9.75 15.50 4.38
CA SER A 116 -11.10 15.83 4.83
C SER A 116 -11.38 15.26 6.22
N SER A 117 -12.01 16.07 7.08
CA SER A 117 -12.44 15.63 8.43
C SER A 117 -13.40 14.45 8.40
N LEU A 118 -14.06 14.19 7.26
CA LEU A 118 -14.92 13.03 7.05
C LEU A 118 -14.15 11.69 7.11
N ASN A 119 -12.86 11.70 6.76
CA ASN A 119 -12.04 10.50 6.76
C ASN A 119 -11.41 10.19 8.13
N LEU A 120 -11.37 11.17 9.05
CA LEU A 120 -10.69 11.03 10.34
C LEU A 120 -11.25 9.86 11.18
N PRO A 121 -12.58 9.69 11.36
CA PRO A 121 -13.09 8.55 12.13
C PRO A 121 -12.70 7.19 11.51
N ILE A 122 -12.67 7.12 10.18
CA ILE A 122 -12.28 5.91 9.44
C ILE A 122 -10.78 5.64 9.62
N ALA A 123 -9.95 6.68 9.59
CA ALA A 123 -8.51 6.58 9.82
C ALA A 123 -8.18 6.15 11.26
N GLN A 124 -8.93 6.63 12.25
CA GLN A 124 -8.82 6.21 13.65
C GLN A 124 -9.17 4.74 13.82
N GLU A 125 -10.27 4.30 13.22
CA GLU A 125 -10.68 2.89 13.22
C GLU A 125 -9.64 2.00 12.52
N LEU A 126 -9.06 2.48 11.42
CA LEU A 126 -8.00 1.80 10.69
C LEU A 126 -6.73 1.67 11.54
N CYS A 127 -6.35 2.73 12.26
CA CYS A 127 -5.21 2.73 13.17
C CYS A 127 -5.38 1.66 14.26
N GLN A 128 -6.52 1.65 14.95
CA GLN A 128 -6.85 0.64 15.97
C GLN A 128 -6.86 -0.78 15.42
N ALA A 129 -7.34 -0.97 14.19
CA ALA A 129 -7.36 -2.28 13.55
C ALA A 129 -5.95 -2.81 13.23
N LEU A 130 -5.00 -1.92 12.93
CA LEU A 130 -3.61 -2.27 12.61
C LEU A 130 -2.72 -2.52 13.84
N GLU A 131 -3.13 -2.08 15.03
CA GLU A 131 -2.43 -2.39 16.29
C GLU A 131 -2.44 -3.89 16.63
N SER A 132 -3.38 -4.64 16.05
CA SER A 132 -3.44 -6.08 16.23
C SER A 132 -2.39 -6.81 15.39
N PRO A 133 -1.57 -7.69 15.98
CA PRO A 133 -0.58 -8.49 15.24
C PRO A 133 -1.20 -9.63 14.42
N ALA A 134 -2.53 -9.80 14.44
CA ALA A 134 -3.22 -10.94 13.84
C ALA A 134 -2.97 -11.09 12.32
N ASN A 135 -2.56 -10.02 11.64
CA ASN A 135 -2.32 -10.00 10.20
C ASN A 135 -0.85 -9.77 9.81
N ASP A 136 0.09 -9.79 10.76
CA ASP A 136 1.52 -9.47 10.48
C ASP A 136 2.10 -10.35 9.37
N ALA A 137 1.86 -11.67 9.42
CA ALA A 137 2.29 -12.60 8.38
C ALA A 137 1.66 -12.28 7.01
N THR A 138 0.47 -11.68 6.97
CA THR A 138 -0.16 -11.22 5.72
C THR A 138 0.55 -9.97 5.19
N TRP A 139 0.97 -9.06 6.07
CA TRP A 139 1.71 -7.86 5.69
C TRP A 139 3.10 -8.18 5.16
N ASP A 140 3.78 -9.16 5.76
CA ASP A 140 5.04 -9.69 5.26
C ASP A 140 4.87 -10.40 3.90
N ALA A 141 3.71 -11.03 3.68
CA ALA A 141 3.39 -11.72 2.43
C ALA A 141 2.98 -10.77 1.29
N PHE A 142 2.29 -9.67 1.61
CA PHE A 142 1.72 -8.73 0.64
C PHE A 142 2.03 -7.28 0.98
N PRO A 143 3.31 -6.92 1.02
CA PRO A 143 3.69 -5.64 1.59
C PRO A 143 3.33 -4.45 0.70
N GLY A 144 3.10 -4.65 -0.60
CA GLY A 144 2.55 -3.62 -1.48
C GLY A 144 1.11 -3.21 -1.18
N ILE A 145 0.29 -4.15 -0.68
CA ILE A 145 -1.04 -3.82 -0.14
C ILE A 145 -0.89 -3.05 1.17
N PHE A 146 0.06 -3.45 2.02
CA PHE A 146 0.30 -2.78 3.30
C PHE A 146 0.77 -1.33 3.12
N VAL A 147 1.69 -1.07 2.19
CA VAL A 147 2.12 0.29 1.83
C VAL A 147 0.93 1.15 1.39
N TRP A 148 0.03 0.62 0.56
CA TRP A 148 -1.18 1.34 0.14
C TRP A 148 -2.10 1.70 1.33
N ILE A 149 -2.25 0.77 2.29
CA ILE A 149 -2.99 1.01 3.54
C ILE A 149 -2.36 2.15 4.34
N LEU A 150 -1.05 2.09 4.58
CA LEU A 150 -0.33 3.07 5.39
C LEU A 150 -0.36 4.47 4.76
N LEU A 151 -0.15 4.57 3.44
CA LEU A 151 -0.22 5.84 2.71
C LEU A 151 -1.61 6.46 2.79
N THR A 152 -2.66 5.65 2.62
CA THR A 152 -4.05 6.09 2.69
C THR A 152 -4.40 6.58 4.09
N GLY A 153 -4.01 5.83 5.13
CA GLY A 153 -4.21 6.22 6.53
C GLY A 153 -3.48 7.51 6.88
N ALA A 154 -2.18 7.61 6.54
CA ALA A 154 -1.38 8.80 6.79
C ALA A 154 -1.97 10.04 6.10
N ALA A 155 -2.47 9.92 4.87
CA ALA A 155 -3.08 11.03 4.15
C ALA A 155 -4.45 11.45 4.71
N ALA A 156 -5.15 10.54 5.38
CA ALA A 156 -6.46 10.78 6.00
C ALA A 156 -6.39 11.33 7.43
N SER A 157 -5.22 11.27 8.04
CA SER A 157 -4.97 11.78 9.38
C SER A 157 -4.28 13.15 9.33
N PRO A 158 -4.65 14.11 10.19
CA PRO A 158 -3.93 15.38 10.31
C PRO A 158 -2.46 15.16 10.68
N ASP A 159 -1.54 15.95 10.13
CA ASP A 159 -0.09 15.77 10.33
C ASP A 159 0.34 15.78 11.82
N THR A 160 -0.42 16.44 12.68
CA THR A 160 -0.16 16.54 14.14
C THR A 160 -0.83 15.45 14.96
N SER A 161 -1.57 14.53 14.33
CA SER A 161 -2.33 13.50 15.04
C SER A 161 -1.46 12.27 15.38
N PRO A 162 -1.77 11.56 16.47
CA PRO A 162 -1.07 10.33 16.83
C PRO A 162 -1.23 9.25 15.75
N GLU A 163 -2.38 9.19 15.07
CA GLU A 163 -2.66 8.25 13.99
C GLU A 163 -1.73 8.51 12.79
N HIS A 164 -1.54 9.78 12.38
CA HIS A 164 -0.59 10.12 11.33
C HIS A 164 0.83 9.65 11.68
N SER A 165 1.27 9.96 12.91
CA SER A 165 2.58 9.53 13.42
C SER A 165 2.73 8.01 13.42
N TYR A 166 1.67 7.28 13.78
CA TYR A 166 1.64 5.81 13.74
C TYR A 166 1.80 5.27 12.32
N PHE A 167 0.99 5.74 11.36
CA PHE A 167 1.07 5.29 9.97
C PHE A 167 2.44 5.60 9.35
N VAL A 168 2.98 6.80 9.57
CA VAL A 168 4.31 7.20 9.08
C VAL A 168 5.41 6.34 9.72
N SER A 169 5.33 6.07 11.02
CA SER A 169 6.31 5.21 11.71
C SER A 169 6.33 3.79 11.14
N LEU A 170 5.16 3.21 10.88
CA LEU A 170 5.06 1.91 10.21
C LEU A 170 5.57 1.96 8.77
N LEU A 171 5.27 3.03 8.02
CA LEU A 171 5.76 3.19 6.65
C LEU A 171 7.29 3.29 6.62
N MET A 172 7.89 4.02 7.56
CA MET A 172 9.34 4.09 7.75
C MET A 172 9.92 2.72 8.10
N LYS A 173 9.28 1.95 8.98
CA LYS A 173 9.71 0.57 9.30
C LYS A 173 9.70 -0.32 8.05
N VAL A 174 8.64 -0.25 7.25
CA VAL A 174 8.54 -0.98 5.97
C VAL A 174 9.65 -0.54 5.01
N GLY A 175 9.89 0.76 4.87
CA GLY A 175 10.94 1.31 4.00
C GLY A 175 12.37 0.94 4.44
N LEU A 176 12.65 0.94 5.75
CA LEU A 176 13.94 0.50 6.29
C LEU A 176 14.15 -1.01 6.11
N GLY A 177 13.08 -1.80 6.28
CA GLY A 177 13.07 -3.21 5.91
C GLY A 177 13.25 -3.45 4.41
N ALA A 178 13.09 -2.40 3.58
CA ALA A 178 13.12 -2.51 2.13
C ALA A 178 14.49 -2.41 1.46
N GLY A 179 15.54 -2.12 2.23
CA GLY A 179 16.89 -1.76 1.75
C GLY A 179 17.63 -2.77 0.87
N TYR A 180 17.04 -3.90 0.47
CA TYR A 180 17.75 -4.95 -0.29
C TYR A 180 17.06 -5.45 -1.57
N GLY A 181 15.91 -4.93 -2.01
CA GLY A 181 15.36 -5.40 -3.30
C GLY A 181 14.03 -4.88 -3.82
N TRP A 182 13.43 -3.86 -3.19
CA TRP A 182 12.09 -3.38 -3.56
C TRP A 182 11.89 -1.87 -3.30
N PHE A 183 12.99 -1.12 -3.15
CA PHE A 183 12.96 0.33 -2.92
C PHE A 183 12.39 1.08 -4.13
N ASP A 184 12.76 0.68 -5.35
CA ASP A 184 12.26 1.31 -6.58
C ASP A 184 10.74 1.17 -6.70
N GLU A 185 10.19 -0.01 -6.38
CA GLU A 185 8.74 -0.20 -6.37
C GLU A 185 8.05 0.59 -5.25
N LEU A 186 8.70 0.78 -4.10
CA LEU A 186 8.17 1.60 -3.00
C LEU A 186 8.11 3.07 -3.43
N SER A 187 9.21 3.59 -4.00
CA SER A 187 9.27 4.95 -4.53
C SER A 187 8.19 5.17 -5.60
N ARG A 188 8.05 4.23 -6.54
CA ARG A 188 7.01 4.29 -7.57
C ARG A 188 5.59 4.29 -6.96
N ALA A 189 5.34 3.48 -5.94
CA ALA A 189 4.04 3.46 -5.25
C ALA A 189 3.74 4.80 -4.56
N MET A 190 4.75 5.40 -3.92
CA MET A 190 4.63 6.73 -3.30
C MET A 190 4.38 7.83 -4.33
N GLU A 191 5.06 7.81 -5.48
CA GLU A 191 4.86 8.75 -6.58
C GLU A 191 3.43 8.68 -7.13
N VAL A 192 2.95 7.46 -7.43
CA VAL A 192 1.58 7.25 -7.91
C VAL A 192 0.57 7.75 -6.87
N PHE A 193 0.75 7.38 -5.61
CA PHE A 193 -0.14 7.82 -4.53
C PHE A 193 -0.14 9.35 -4.38
N THR A 194 1.03 9.99 -4.44
CA THR A 194 1.17 11.45 -4.34
C THR A 194 0.43 12.16 -5.48
N GLY A 195 0.51 11.62 -6.70
CA GLY A 195 -0.28 12.11 -7.84
C GLY A 195 -1.78 12.03 -7.56
N ILE A 196 -2.26 10.92 -7.01
CA ILE A 196 -3.67 10.72 -6.65
C ILE A 196 -4.10 11.72 -5.58
N LYS A 197 -3.33 11.85 -4.49
CA LYS A 197 -3.59 12.76 -3.38
C LYS A 197 -3.72 14.20 -3.87
N ARG A 198 -2.72 14.69 -4.61
CA ARG A 198 -2.72 16.08 -5.10
C ARG A 198 -3.93 16.42 -5.96
N ARG A 199 -4.41 15.50 -6.80
CA ARG A 199 -5.64 15.75 -7.58
C ARG A 199 -6.89 15.79 -6.71
N ALA A 200 -7.02 14.88 -5.74
CA ALA A 200 -8.14 14.86 -4.82
C ALA A 200 -8.21 16.13 -3.95
N GLU A 201 -7.04 16.72 -3.64
CA GLU A 201 -6.90 18.00 -2.93
C GLU A 201 -7.02 19.23 -3.84
N GLY A 202 -7.20 19.07 -5.16
CA GLY A 202 -7.30 20.19 -6.11
C GLY A 202 -5.97 20.89 -6.41
N LEU A 203 -4.83 20.28 -6.08
CA LEU A 203 -3.47 20.83 -6.25
C LEU A 203 -2.84 20.53 -7.64
N LEU A 204 -3.59 19.91 -8.54
CA LEU A 204 -3.21 19.61 -9.92
C LEU A 204 -4.43 19.87 -10.80
N THR A 205 -4.43 21.00 -11.53
CA THR A 205 -5.42 21.35 -12.58
C THR A 205 -4.96 20.89 -13.95
#